data_AF-T2IAK6-F1
#
_entry.id   AF-T2IAK6-F1
#
_cell.length_a   1.000
_cell.length_b   1.000
_cell.length_c   1.000
_cell.angle_alpha   90.00
_cell.angle_beta   90.00
_cell.angle_gamma   90.00
#
_symmetry.space_group_name_H-M   'P 1'
#
loop_
_entity.id
_entity.type
_entity.pdbx_description
1 polymer ?
#
loop_
_entity_poly.entity_id
_entity_poly.type
_entity_poly.pdbx_seq_one_letter_code
_entity_poly.pdbx_strand_id
1 'polypeptide(L)'
;MLLFSKPYLGYRVSYFNGVITLVYPNLVIEVIFSSGSIDDLEKYQAIGVKKVWFWKNNKITFYELQSEGYTEITHSKYLSNLTYELLEKFVNKGLTKSPLIIEG
;
A
#
# COMPACT_ATOMS: atom_id res chain seq x y z
N MET A 1 7.07 26.77 -8.67
CA MET A 1 6.59 25.99 -7.51
C MET A 1 7.16 24.59 -7.65
N LEU A 2 8.05 24.18 -6.74
CA LEU A 2 8.73 22.88 -6.83
C LEU A 2 8.25 21.99 -5.69
N LEU A 3 7.50 20.94 -6.04
CA LEU A 3 7.10 19.89 -5.12
C LEU A 3 8.18 18.79 -5.20
N PHE A 4 8.92 18.57 -4.12
CA PHE A 4 9.83 17.43 -4.02
C PHE A 4 9.36 16.52 -2.89
N SER A 5 9.12 15.24 -3.20
CA SER A 5 8.80 14.21 -2.21
C SER A 5 9.81 13.07 -2.34
N LYS A 6 10.54 12.75 -1.27
CA LYS A 6 11.41 11.58 -1.20
C LYS A 6 10.80 10.55 -0.25
N PRO A 7 10.69 9.26 -0.67
CA PRO A 7 10.21 8.20 0.20
C PRO A 7 11.28 7.84 1.22
N TYR A 8 10.89 7.82 2.50
CA TYR A 8 11.64 7.22 3.58
C TYR A 8 10.72 6.21 4.27
N LEU A 9 11.28 5.25 5.01
CA LEU A 9 10.55 4.11 5.59
C LEU A 9 9.24 4.57 6.28
N GLY A 10 8.09 4.37 5.63
CA GLY A 10 6.75 4.68 6.16
C GLY A 10 6.26 6.14 6.06
N TYR A 11 7.06 7.11 5.61
CA TYR A 11 6.64 8.51 5.51
C TYR A 11 7.15 9.20 4.24
N ARG A 12 6.34 10.16 3.74
CA ARG A 12 6.75 11.09 2.69
C ARG A 12 7.08 12.43 3.32
N VAL A 13 8.31 12.91 3.15
CA VAL A 13 8.67 14.28 3.52
C VAL A 13 8.17 15.20 2.41
N SER A 14 7.29 16.13 2.77
CA SER A 14 6.77 17.16 1.85
C SER A 14 7.29 18.53 2.26
N TYR A 15 7.67 19.34 1.27
CA TYR A 15 8.06 20.73 1.47
C TYR A 15 7.07 21.66 0.79
N PHE A 16 6.49 22.60 1.54
CA PHE A 16 5.58 23.62 1.01
C PHE A 16 5.81 24.95 1.72
N ASN A 17 6.18 25.99 0.96
CA ASN A 17 6.39 27.36 1.46
C ASN A 17 7.30 27.46 2.70
N GLY A 18 8.43 26.74 2.75
CA GLY A 18 9.33 26.79 3.91
C GLY A 18 8.95 25.83 5.04
N VAL A 19 7.81 25.15 4.94
CA VAL A 19 7.34 24.18 5.93
C VAL A 19 7.68 22.77 5.48
N ILE A 20 8.27 21.99 6.39
CA ILE A 20 8.50 20.55 6.22
C ILE A 20 7.39 19.82 6.97
N THR A 21 6.66 18.95 6.26
CA THR A 21 5.59 18.14 6.84
C THR A 21 5.84 16.67 6.56
N LEU A 22 5.67 15.84 7.58
CA LEU A 22 5.59 14.39 7.43
C LEU A 22 4.17 14.03 6.99
N VAL A 23 4.06 13.40 5.83
CA VAL A 23 2.79 12.89 5.31
C VAL A 23 2.78 11.38 5.47
N TYR A 24 1.87 10.91 6.31
CA TYR A 24 1.60 9.49 6.48
C TYR A 24 0.64 9.02 5.38
N PRO A 25 0.94 7.91 4.72
CA PRO A 25 0.04 7.37 3.71
C PRO A 25 -1.26 6.87 4.37
N ASN A 26 -2.39 7.16 3.73
CA ASN A 26 -3.67 6.55 4.10
C ASN A 26 -3.77 5.08 3.63
N LEU A 27 -2.93 4.68 2.67
CA LEU A 27 -2.83 3.33 2.11
C LEU A 27 -1.37 2.99 1.85
N VAL A 28 -0.93 1.83 2.34
CA VAL A 28 0.34 1.19 1.97
C VAL A 28 0.04 -0.11 1.22
N ILE A 29 0.81 -0.41 0.18
CA ILE A 29 0.79 -1.71 -0.51
C ILE A 29 2.20 -2.28 -0.42
N GLU A 30 2.33 -3.45 0.19
CA GLU A 30 3.60 -4.15 0.40
C GLU A 30 3.63 -5.44 -0.42
N VAL A 31 4.67 -5.59 -1.25
CA VAL A 31 4.84 -6.71 -2.18
C VAL A 31 5.92 -7.63 -1.64
N ILE A 32 5.51 -8.82 -1.17
CA ILE A 32 6.38 -9.77 -0.48
C ILE A 32 6.76 -10.89 -1.45
N PHE A 33 8.00 -10.86 -1.96
CA PHE A 33 8.54 -11.87 -2.89
C PHE A 33 9.30 -13.02 -2.21
N SER A 34 9.85 -12.81 -1.01
CA SER A 34 10.62 -13.79 -0.25
C SER A 34 9.88 -14.23 1.02
N SER A 35 10.51 -15.05 1.88
CA SER A 35 9.93 -15.56 3.14
C SER A 35 9.59 -14.50 4.21
N GLY A 36 9.54 -13.21 3.85
CA GLY A 36 9.09 -12.13 4.73
C GLY A 36 7.70 -12.41 5.31
N SER A 37 7.53 -12.10 6.60
CA SER A 37 6.30 -12.29 7.36
C SER A 37 5.43 -11.03 7.33
N ILE A 38 4.15 -11.17 7.72
CA ILE A 38 3.20 -10.08 7.98
C ILE A 38 3.55 -9.31 9.28
N ASP A 39 4.71 -9.57 9.90
CA ASP A 39 5.25 -8.91 11.11
C ASP A 39 5.35 -7.37 11.01
N ASP A 40 5.03 -6.82 9.85
CA ASP A 40 5.05 -5.42 9.49
C ASP A 40 3.77 -4.63 9.82
N LEU A 41 2.70 -5.23 10.36
CA LEU A 41 1.50 -4.47 10.74
C LEU A 41 1.74 -3.52 11.94
N GLU A 42 2.58 -3.90 12.91
CA GLU A 42 2.85 -3.09 14.09
C GLU A 42 3.51 -1.74 13.75
N LYS A 43 4.45 -1.72 12.80
CA LYS A 43 5.10 -0.47 12.34
C LYS A 43 4.10 0.49 11.71
N TYR A 44 3.14 -0.04 10.94
CA TYR A 44 2.11 0.79 10.29
C TYR A 44 1.06 1.29 11.29
N GLN A 45 0.73 0.47 12.30
CA GLN A 45 -0.15 0.87 13.39
C GLN A 45 0.48 1.99 14.22
N ALA A 46 1.78 1.91 14.53
CA ALA A 46 2.49 2.93 15.31
C ALA A 46 2.46 4.33 14.67
N ILE A 47 2.38 4.40 13.35
CA ILE A 47 2.29 5.67 12.60
C ILE A 47 0.87 5.96 12.07
N GLY A 48 -0.11 5.14 12.45
CA GLY A 48 -1.53 5.39 12.17
C GLY A 48 -1.97 5.20 10.72
N VAL A 49 -1.26 4.39 9.91
CA VAL A 49 -1.69 4.08 8.54
C VAL A 49 -3.06 3.42 8.58
N LYS A 50 -4.03 4.00 7.86
CA LYS A 50 -5.40 3.49 7.91
C LYS A 50 -5.58 2.15 7.21
N LYS A 51 -4.85 1.89 6.13
CA LYS A 51 -4.97 0.67 5.33
C LYS A 51 -3.63 0.13 4.89
N VAL A 52 -3.46 -1.18 4.97
CA VAL A 52 -2.26 -1.89 4.50
C VAL A 52 -2.70 -3.08 3.67
N TRP A 53 -2.21 -3.18 2.44
CA TRP A 53 -2.48 -4.30 1.56
C TRP A 53 -1.20 -5.08 1.33
N PHE A 54 -1.25 -6.39 1.49
CA PHE A 54 -0.13 -7.26 1.17
C PHE A 54 -0.43 -8.03 -0.10
N TRP A 55 0.51 -8.03 -1.03
CA TRP A 55 0.56 -9.01 -2.10
C TRP A 55 1.66 -10.02 -1.77
N LYS A 56 1.30 -11.31 -1.69
CA LYS A 56 2.24 -12.41 -1.43
C LYS A 56 1.76 -13.67 -2.14
N ASN A 57 2.66 -14.35 -2.86
CA ASN A 57 2.35 -15.59 -3.57
C ASN A 57 1.09 -15.49 -4.46
N ASN A 58 0.98 -14.41 -5.23
CA ASN A 58 -0.16 -14.11 -6.11
C ASN A 58 -1.50 -13.84 -5.40
N LYS A 59 -1.52 -13.78 -4.06
CA LYS A 59 -2.70 -13.45 -3.27
C LYS A 59 -2.59 -12.05 -2.70
N ILE A 60 -3.69 -11.31 -2.72
CA ILE A 60 -3.81 -10.01 -2.05
C ILE A 60 -4.65 -10.16 -0.78
N THR A 61 -4.20 -9.50 0.29
CA THR A 61 -4.91 -9.43 1.56
C THR A 61 -4.99 -7.98 2.03
N PHE A 62 -6.17 -7.55 2.44
CA PHE A 62 -6.43 -6.19 2.86
C PHE A 62 -6.57 -6.09 4.37
N TYR A 63 -5.92 -5.10 4.96
CA TYR A 63 -6.06 -4.77 6.38
C TYR A 63 -6.52 -3.32 6.55
N GLU A 64 -7.43 -3.10 7.51
CA GLU A 64 -7.87 -1.78 7.95
C GLU A 64 -7.67 -1.61 9.46
N LEU A 65 -7.13 -0.47 9.86
CA LEU A 65 -6.87 -0.13 11.25
C LEU A 65 -8.19 0.27 11.94
N GLN A 66 -8.63 -0.56 12.89
CA GLN A 66 -9.76 -0.32 13.78
C GLN A 66 -9.29 0.15 15.17
N SER A 67 -10.20 0.28 16.12
CA SER A 67 -9.89 0.70 17.51
C SER A 67 -8.94 -0.26 18.23
N GLU A 68 -9.01 -1.56 17.93
CA GLU A 68 -8.22 -2.61 18.60
C GLU A 68 -7.01 -3.07 17.78
N GLY A 69 -6.77 -2.47 16.61
CA GLY A 69 -5.69 -2.84 15.70
C GLY A 69 -6.19 -3.19 14.31
N TYR A 70 -5.33 -3.83 13.51
CA TYR A 70 -5.68 -4.21 12.14
C TYR A 70 -6.63 -5.41 12.09
N THR A 71 -7.62 -5.32 11.21
CA THR A 71 -8.52 -6.43 10.87
C THR A 71 -8.46 -6.70 9.38
N GLU A 72 -8.45 -7.98 8.98
CA GLU A 72 -8.55 -8.37 7.58
C GLU A 72 -9.94 -8.04 7.04
N ILE A 73 -10.01 -7.41 5.88
CA ILE A 73 -11.26 -7.04 5.21
C ILE A 73 -11.31 -7.62 3.80
N THR A 74 -12.52 -7.87 3.30
CA THR A 74 -12.74 -8.41 1.95
C THR A 74 -12.92 -7.32 0.89
N HIS A 75 -13.16 -6.07 1.30
CA HIS A 75 -13.51 -4.98 0.40
C HIS A 75 -13.02 -3.63 0.95
N SER A 76 -12.43 -2.79 0.09
CA SER A 76 -12.04 -1.42 0.45
C SER A 76 -13.24 -0.48 0.39
N LYS A 77 -13.56 0.20 1.49
CA LYS A 77 -14.62 1.24 1.51
C LYS A 77 -14.40 2.40 0.53
N TYR A 78 -13.14 2.73 0.23
CA TYR A 78 -12.76 3.94 -0.53
C TYR A 78 -12.47 3.65 -2.00
N LEU A 79 -12.28 2.37 -2.33
CA LEU A 79 -12.07 1.88 -3.68
C LEU A 79 -13.04 0.73 -3.87
N SER A 80 -14.34 1.02 -3.76
CA SER A 80 -15.42 0.03 -3.78
C SER A 80 -15.43 -0.84 -5.04
N ASN A 81 -14.93 -0.30 -6.16
CA ASN A 81 -14.79 -1.04 -7.43
C ASN A 81 -13.46 -1.79 -7.55
N LEU A 82 -12.52 -1.59 -6.62
CA LEU A 82 -11.23 -2.28 -6.59
C LEU A 82 -11.31 -3.46 -5.62
N THR A 83 -11.76 -4.59 -6.15
CA THR A 83 -11.76 -5.86 -5.42
C THR A 83 -10.37 -6.49 -5.44
N TYR A 84 -10.10 -7.41 -4.50
CA TYR A 84 -8.81 -8.12 -4.48
C TYR A 84 -8.63 -8.95 -5.77
N GLU A 85 -9.69 -9.54 -6.33
CA GLU A 85 -9.64 -10.31 -7.57
C GLU A 85 -9.24 -9.44 -8.78
N LEU A 86 -9.78 -8.22 -8.87
CA LEU A 86 -9.41 -7.29 -9.93
C LEU A 86 -7.93 -6.91 -9.83
N LEU A 87 -7.48 -6.59 -8.62
CA LEU A 87 -6.11 -6.17 -8.36
C LEU A 87 -5.11 -7.33 -8.57
N GLU A 88 -5.43 -8.54 -8.12
CA GLU A 88 -4.67 -9.77 -8.36
C GLU A 88 -4.51 -10.03 -9.86
N LYS A 89 -5.59 -9.94 -10.63
CA LYS A 89 -5.57 -10.11 -12.09
C LYS A 89 -4.61 -9.11 -12.75
N PHE A 90 -4.64 -7.84 -12.33
CA PHE A 90 -3.77 -6.80 -12.90
C PHE A 90 -2.30 -7.02 -12.53
N VAL A 91 -2.00 -7.26 -11.25
CA VAL A 91 -0.63 -7.49 -10.79
C VAL A 91 -0.03 -8.72 -11.48
N ASN A 92 -0.76 -9.83 -11.53
CA ASN A 92 -0.28 -11.07 -12.14
C ASN A 92 -0.10 -10.93 -13.66
N LYS A 93 -0.95 -10.15 -14.35
CA LYS A 93 -0.77 -9.82 -15.78
C LYS A 93 0.50 -8.99 -16.01
N GLY A 94 0.81 -8.04 -15.13
CA GLY A 94 2.01 -7.21 -15.20
C GLY A 94 3.31 -7.95 -14.86
N LEU A 95 3.24 -9.02 -14.06
CA LEU A 95 4.41 -9.85 -13.71
C LEU A 95 4.71 -10.93 -14.75
N THR A 96 3.69 -11.37 -15.50
CA THR A 96 3.83 -12.38 -16.57
C THR A 96 4.15 -11.78 -17.93
N LYS A 97 3.87 -10.49 -18.13
CA LYS A 97 4.24 -9.74 -19.33
C LYS A 97 5.46 -8.86 -19.02
N SER A 98 6.44 -8.84 -19.91
CA SER A 98 7.57 -7.92 -19.80
C SER A 98 7.04 -6.48 -19.60
N PRO A 99 7.60 -5.66 -18.68
CA PRO A 99 7.06 -4.34 -18.30
C PRO A 99 6.86 -3.33 -19.44
N LEU A 100 7.34 -3.65 -20.64
CA LEU A 100 7.31 -2.79 -21.82
C LEU A 100 6.01 -2.86 -22.63
N ILE A 101 5.04 -3.73 -22.29
CA ILE A 101 3.79 -3.84 -23.05
C ILE A 101 2.59 -3.98 -22.10
N ILE A 102 2.20 -2.87 -21.50
CA ILE A 102 0.82 -2.70 -21.02
C ILE A 102 0.18 -1.66 -21.95
N GLU A 103 -0.26 -2.12 -23.13
CA GLU A 103 -1.18 -1.32 -23.93
C GLU A 103 -2.57 -1.38 -23.29
N GLY A 104 -3.22 -0.20 -23.28
CA GLY A 104 -4.48 0.11 -22.59
C GLY A 104 -5.71 -0.57 -23.15
#